data_AF-X1M7J6-F1
#
_entry.id   AF-X1M7J6-F1
#
_cell.length_a   1.000
_cell.length_b   1.000
_cell.length_c   1.000
_cell.angle_alpha   90.00
_cell.angle_beta   90.00
_cell.angle_gamma   90.00
#
_symmetry.space_group_name_H-M   'P 1'
#
loop_
_entity.id
_entity.type
_entity.pdbx_description
1 polymer ?
#
loop_
_entity_poly.entity_id
_entity_poly.type
_entity_poly.pdbx_seq_one_letter_code
_entity_poly.pdbx_strand_id
1 'polypeptide(L)'
;EKIFVNGQECYTGMRSGDFSSMGDDYYLSIANELSGDRPWIGSYYLLAIYNQALNKTEIDQNYAAGLGEIRFTTNLLVEPNVTYLVTPFARTNQGVIYGSTDVLRPWSNTSNSPFGDQVGPYHSIDR
;
A
#
# COMPACT_ATOMS: atom_id res chain seq x y z
N GLU A 1 -25.25 6.36 -8.79
CA GLU A 1 -23.88 6.02 -8.36
C GLU A 1 -23.14 7.26 -7.90
N LYS A 2 -22.16 7.09 -7.02
CA LYS A 2 -21.31 8.16 -6.49
C LYS A 2 -19.88 7.66 -6.40
N ILE A 3 -18.92 8.55 -6.64
CA ILE A 3 -17.49 8.24 -6.51
C ILE A 3 -16.85 9.25 -5.58
N PHE A 4 -16.03 8.73 -4.66
CA PHE A 4 -15.31 9.53 -3.68
C PHE A 4 -13.80 9.29 -3.84
N VAL A 5 -13.02 10.37 -3.81
CA VAL A 5 -11.54 10.33 -3.76
C VAL A 5 -11.12 11.11 -2.52
N ASN A 6 -10.30 10.49 -1.66
CA ASN A 6 -9.85 11.09 -0.41
C ASN A 6 -11.00 11.61 0.47
N GLY A 7 -12.11 10.86 0.54
CA GLY A 7 -13.31 11.22 1.28
C GLY A 7 -14.18 12.32 0.66
N GLN A 8 -13.77 12.89 -0.49
CA GLN A 8 -14.51 13.95 -1.19
C GLN A 8 -15.28 13.38 -2.39
N GLU A 9 -16.55 13.76 -2.54
CA GLU A 9 -17.36 13.38 -3.71
C GLU A 9 -16.76 14.06 -4.95
N CYS A 10 -16.33 13.27 -5.93
CA CYS A 10 -15.81 13.78 -7.21
C CYS A 10 -16.77 13.51 -8.37
N TYR A 11 -17.77 12.65 -8.16
CA TYR A 11 -18.77 12.33 -9.17
C TYR A 11 -20.09 11.90 -8.54
N THR A 12 -21.18 12.31 -9.18
CA THR A 12 -22.54 11.85 -8.90
C THR A 12 -23.28 11.62 -10.22
N GLY A 13 -23.99 10.49 -10.29
CA GLY A 13 -24.76 10.10 -11.46
C GLY A 13 -25.92 9.21 -11.09
N MET A 14 -26.90 9.07 -11.97
CA MET A 14 -27.98 8.11 -11.81
C MET A 14 -27.69 6.89 -12.68
N ARG A 15 -27.71 5.71 -12.07
CA ARG A 15 -27.65 4.42 -12.78
C ARG A 15 -28.92 3.67 -12.45
N SER A 16 -29.73 3.39 -13.48
CA SER A 16 -30.94 2.58 -13.37
C SER A 16 -30.62 1.10 -13.54
N GLY A 17 -31.55 0.24 -13.12
CA GLY A 17 -31.41 -1.22 -13.13
C GLY A 17 -31.14 -1.81 -11.74
N ASP A 18 -31.14 -3.13 -11.67
CA ASP A 18 -30.81 -3.92 -10.49
C ASP A 18 -29.95 -5.13 -10.89
N PHE A 19 -29.61 -5.99 -9.94
CA PHE A 19 -28.84 -7.21 -10.18
C PHE A 19 -29.73 -8.44 -10.44
N SER A 20 -31.03 -8.27 -10.71
CA SER A 20 -31.97 -9.39 -10.85
C SER A 20 -31.64 -10.33 -12.02
N SER A 21 -30.91 -9.84 -13.03
CA SER A 21 -30.46 -10.64 -14.18
C SER A 21 -29.05 -11.22 -14.02
N MET A 22 -28.39 -11.06 -12.87
CA MET A 22 -27.09 -11.68 -12.63
C MET A 22 -27.28 -13.14 -12.19
N GLY A 23 -26.63 -14.07 -12.89
CA GLY A 23 -26.58 -15.47 -12.49
C GLY A 23 -25.55 -15.74 -11.40
N ASP A 24 -25.67 -16.89 -10.73
CA ASP A 24 -24.72 -17.34 -9.70
C ASP A 24 -23.35 -17.72 -10.27
N ASP A 25 -23.20 -17.76 -11.59
CA ASP A 25 -21.98 -18.07 -12.34
C ASP A 25 -21.10 -16.84 -12.63
N TYR A 26 -21.46 -15.67 -12.09
CA TYR A 26 -20.73 -14.43 -12.28
C TYR A 26 -19.61 -14.30 -11.24
N TYR A 27 -18.38 -14.10 -11.71
CA TYR A 27 -17.21 -13.93 -10.86
C TYR A 27 -16.81 -12.46 -10.76
N LEU A 28 -16.45 -12.03 -9.54
CA LEU A 28 -15.76 -10.77 -9.33
C LEU A 28 -14.26 -10.97 -9.58
N SER A 29 -13.73 -10.34 -10.62
CA SER A 29 -12.29 -10.24 -10.84
C SER A 29 -11.79 -8.83 -10.50
N ILE A 30 -10.60 -8.75 -9.91
CA ILE A 30 -9.94 -7.51 -9.52
C ILE A 30 -8.49 -7.60 -9.97
N ALA A 31 -7.89 -6.47 -10.35
CA ALA A 31 -6.56 -6.35 -10.97
C ALA A 31 -6.46 -6.97 -12.38
N ASN A 32 -6.79 -8.25 -12.58
CA ASN A 32 -6.60 -8.91 -13.88
C ASN A 32 -7.94 -9.16 -14.61
N GLU A 33 -7.87 -9.32 -15.93
CA GLU A 33 -8.95 -9.95 -16.70
C GLU A 33 -9.04 -11.44 -16.33
N LEU A 34 -10.23 -12.05 -16.43
CA LEU A 34 -10.41 -13.48 -16.10
C LEU A 34 -9.53 -14.42 -16.95
N SER A 35 -9.10 -13.97 -18.12
CA SER A 35 -8.15 -14.68 -18.99
C SER A 35 -6.72 -14.70 -18.44
N GLY A 36 -6.35 -13.75 -17.57
CA GLY A 36 -5.01 -13.63 -17.01
C GLY A 36 -4.00 -12.87 -17.88
N ASP A 37 -4.36 -12.55 -19.13
CA ASP A 37 -3.42 -12.07 -20.16
C ASP A 37 -2.98 -10.61 -20.02
N ARG A 38 -3.59 -9.86 -19.09
CA ARG A 38 -3.30 -8.44 -18.85
C ARG A 38 -3.08 -8.16 -17.38
N PRO A 39 -1.91 -8.56 -16.84
CA PRO A 39 -1.62 -8.36 -15.44
C PRO A 39 -1.59 -6.87 -15.11
N TRP A 40 -2.43 -6.46 -14.16
CA TRP A 40 -2.36 -5.12 -13.61
C TRP A 40 -1.13 -4.95 -12.74
N ILE A 41 -0.44 -3.83 -12.96
CA ILE A 41 0.74 -3.43 -12.20
C ILE A 41 0.28 -2.37 -11.21
N GLY A 42 0.01 -2.80 -9.98
CA GLY A 42 -0.38 -1.93 -8.88
C GLY A 42 -0.53 -2.70 -7.57
N SER A 43 -0.88 -1.97 -6.50
CA SER A 43 -1.06 -2.53 -5.16
C SER A 43 -2.41 -2.10 -4.57
N TYR A 44 -3.10 -3.02 -3.92
CA TYR A 44 -4.22 -2.72 -3.03
C TYR A 44 -3.76 -2.87 -1.58
N TYR A 45 -4.15 -1.94 -0.72
CA TYR A 45 -3.86 -2.02 0.71
C TYR A 45 -5.09 -2.49 1.50
N LEU A 46 -6.24 -1.84 1.26
CA LEU A 46 -7.53 -2.22 1.83
C LEU A 46 -8.57 -2.24 0.71
N LEU A 47 -9.25 -3.37 0.56
CA LEU A 47 -10.37 -3.56 -0.33
C LEU A 47 -11.52 -4.15 0.47
N ALA A 48 -12.68 -3.50 0.45
CA ALA A 48 -13.88 -3.92 1.15
C ALA A 48 -15.10 -3.78 0.25
N ILE A 49 -16.04 -4.71 0.39
CA ILE A 49 -17.32 -4.72 -0.32
C ILE A 49 -18.42 -4.72 0.74
N TYR A 50 -19.39 -3.83 0.58
CA TYR A 50 -20.51 -3.68 1.50
C TYR A 50 -21.81 -4.02 0.78
N ASN A 51 -22.75 -4.62 1.51
CA ASN A 51 -24.11 -4.90 1.02
C ASN A 51 -25.04 -3.67 1.16
N GLN A 52 -24.48 -2.51 1.47
CA GLN A 52 -25.21 -1.26 1.64
C GLN A 52 -24.42 -0.08 1.09
N ALA A 53 -25.13 0.99 0.74
CA ALA A 53 -24.49 2.25 0.40
C ALA A 53 -23.97 2.93 1.68
N LEU A 54 -22.68 3.29 1.67
CA LEU A 54 -22.07 4.04 2.76
C LEU A 54 -22.55 5.50 2.74
N ASN A 55 -22.86 6.03 3.92
CA ASN A 55 -23.14 7.44 4.11
C ASN A 55 -21.84 8.26 4.27
N LYS A 56 -21.95 9.60 4.29
CA LYS A 56 -20.77 10.48 4.35
C LYS A 56 -19.90 10.25 5.59
N THR A 57 -20.50 10.01 6.75
CA THR A 57 -19.77 9.75 7.99
C THR A 57 -18.99 8.43 7.92
N GLU A 58 -19.58 7.38 7.36
CA GLU A 58 -18.90 6.09 7.16
C GLU A 58 -17.74 6.20 6.14
N ILE A 59 -17.94 6.97 5.07
CA ILE A 59 -16.87 7.26 4.09
C ILE A 59 -15.72 8.00 4.77
N ASP A 60 -16.01 9.02 5.58
CA ASP A 60 -14.99 9.80 6.29
C ASP A 60 -14.26 8.97 7.33
N GLN A 61 -14.97 8.10 8.05
CA GLN A 61 -14.38 7.15 8.98
C GLN A 61 -13.42 6.20 8.26
N ASN A 62 -13.85 5.60 7.15
CA ASN A 62 -13.01 4.68 6.37
C ASN A 62 -11.79 5.40 5.79
N TYR A 63 -11.94 6.63 5.31
CA TYR A 63 -10.81 7.42 4.83
C TYR A 63 -9.84 7.77 5.96
N ALA A 64 -10.35 8.21 7.13
CA ALA A 64 -9.53 8.58 8.27
C ALA A 64 -8.78 7.41 8.91
N ALA A 65 -9.29 6.17 8.76
CA ALA A 65 -8.57 4.97 9.18
C ALA A 65 -7.22 4.81 8.46
N GLY A 66 -7.12 5.32 7.22
CA GLY A 66 -5.90 5.32 6.42
C GLY A 66 -5.31 3.91 6.24
N LEU A 67 -3.99 3.84 6.12
CA LEU A 67 -3.26 2.57 6.05
C LEU A 67 -2.99 1.94 7.43
N GLY A 68 -3.47 2.55 8.51
CA GLY A 68 -3.07 2.24 9.89
C GLY A 68 -1.71 2.83 10.29
N GLU A 69 -1.24 2.49 11.49
CA GLU A 69 0.08 2.89 11.98
C GLU A 69 1.17 2.14 11.22
N ILE A 70 2.10 2.83 10.56
CA ILE A 70 3.28 2.21 9.94
C ILE A 70 4.43 2.25 10.95
N ARG A 71 4.81 1.08 11.48
CA ARG A 71 5.99 0.97 12.36
C ARG A 71 7.22 0.52 11.58
N PHE A 72 8.23 1.37 11.56
CA PHE A 72 9.58 0.99 11.14
C PHE A 72 10.37 0.54 12.38
N THR A 73 10.96 -0.66 12.33
CA THR A 73 11.94 -1.09 13.34
C THR A 73 13.32 -0.95 12.72
N THR A 74 14.14 -0.04 13.23
CA THR A 74 15.44 0.31 12.63
C THR A 74 16.63 -0.33 13.36
N ASN A 75 16.41 -1.00 14.49
CA ASN A 75 17.49 -1.65 15.23
C ASN A 75 17.64 -3.11 14.79
N LEU A 76 18.54 -3.35 13.84
CA LEU A 76 19.00 -4.68 13.48
C LEU A 76 20.44 -4.83 13.99
N LEU A 77 20.67 -5.78 14.90
CA LEU A 77 22.02 -6.19 15.25
C LEU A 77 22.58 -6.98 14.07
N VAL A 78 23.56 -6.42 13.37
CA VAL A 78 24.20 -7.05 12.22
C VAL A 78 25.62 -7.50 12.56
N GLU A 79 26.00 -8.68 12.09
CA GLU A 79 27.38 -9.13 12.18
C GLU A 79 28.28 -8.38 11.19
N PRO A 80 29.52 -8.03 11.58
CA PRO A 80 30.48 -7.42 10.67
C PRO A 80 30.83 -8.39 9.52
N ASN A 81 31.01 -7.85 8.31
CA ASN A 81 31.38 -8.58 7.10
C ASN A 81 30.36 -9.59 6.57
N VAL A 82 29.11 -9.56 7.05
CA VAL A 82 28.00 -10.32 6.47
C VAL A 82 27.15 -9.39 5.61
N THR A 83 26.77 -9.85 4.42
CA THR A 83 25.81 -9.13 3.55
C THR A 83 24.40 -9.60 3.87
N TYR A 84 23.53 -8.65 4.16
CA TYR A 84 22.12 -8.91 4.44
C TYR A 84 21.26 -8.36 3.30
N LEU A 85 20.27 -9.14 2.86
CA LEU A 85 19.17 -8.64 2.06
C LEU A 85 18.11 -8.11 3.02
N VAL A 86 17.94 -6.79 3.06
CA VAL A 86 16.90 -6.18 3.88
C VAL A 86 15.70 -5.92 2.99
N THR A 87 14.58 -6.55 3.36
CA THR A 87 13.27 -6.17 2.82
C THR A 87 12.64 -5.23 3.84
N PRO A 88 12.61 -3.91 3.59
CA PRO A 88 11.90 -3.01 4.47
C PRO A 88 10.45 -3.47 4.54
N PHE A 89 9.88 -3.48 5.74
CA PHE A 89 8.46 -3.79 5.90
C PHE A 89 7.81 -2.77 6.82
N ALA A 90 6.55 -2.48 6.55
CA ALA A 90 5.67 -1.71 7.40
C ALA A 90 4.66 -2.69 8.00
N ARG A 91 4.65 -2.83 9.33
CA ARG A 91 3.51 -3.45 10.03
C ARG A 91 2.45 -2.39 10.25
N THR A 92 1.23 -2.72 9.86
CA THR A 92 0.01 -1.95 10.14
C THR A 92 -0.94 -2.79 10.99
N ASN A 93 -2.01 -2.18 11.51
CA ASN A 93 -3.10 -2.93 12.17
C ASN A 93 -3.94 -3.74 11.16
N GLN A 94 -3.64 -3.66 9.86
CA GLN A 94 -4.31 -4.36 8.77
C GLN A 94 -3.41 -5.39 8.06
N GLY A 95 -2.11 -5.48 8.39
CA GLY A 95 -1.19 -6.45 7.78
C GLY A 95 0.28 -6.02 7.73
N VAL A 96 1.06 -6.68 6.86
CA VAL A 96 2.47 -6.36 6.59
C VAL A 96 2.63 -5.94 5.14
N ILE A 97 3.21 -4.77 4.89
CA ILE A 97 3.57 -4.28 3.56
C ILE A 97 5.08 -4.45 3.39
N TYR A 98 5.52 -5.09 2.32
CA TYR A 98 6.94 -5.21 1.96
C TYR A 98 7.31 -4.14 0.94
N GLY A 99 8.42 -3.43 1.17
CA GLY A 99 9.01 -2.51 0.21
C GLY A 99 10.05 -3.19 -0.68
N SER A 100 10.64 -2.43 -1.61
CA SER A 100 11.73 -2.90 -2.45
C SER A 100 12.95 -3.27 -1.60
N THR A 101 13.62 -4.39 -1.93
CA THR A 101 14.86 -4.79 -1.27
C THR A 101 15.99 -3.82 -1.58
N ASP A 102 16.60 -3.27 -0.54
CA ASP A 102 17.85 -2.54 -0.64
C ASP A 102 19.00 -3.43 -0.14
N VAL A 103 20.14 -3.38 -0.84
CA VAL A 103 21.35 -4.09 -0.42
C VAL A 103 22.10 -3.21 0.55
N LEU A 104 22.05 -3.55 1.84
CA LEU A 104 22.90 -2.91 2.84
C LEU A 104 24.34 -3.39 2.63
N ARG A 105 25.17 -2.48 2.10
CA ARG A 105 26.62 -2.69 2.05
C ARG A 105 27.23 -2.20 3.37
N PRO A 106 28.18 -2.95 3.96
CA PRO A 106 29.01 -2.42 5.03
C PRO A 106 29.61 -1.09 4.58
N TRP A 107 29.63 -0.10 5.47
CA TRP A 107 30.29 1.17 5.17
C TRP A 107 31.75 0.91 4.78
N SER A 108 32.10 1.15 3.52
CA SER A 108 33.47 1.14 3.02
C SER A 108 33.83 2.55 2.59
N ASN A 109 34.93 3.10 3.13
CA ASN A 109 35.48 4.43 2.82
C ASN A 109 35.99 4.53 1.36
N THR A 110 35.16 4.30 0.35
CA THR A 110 35.49 4.53 -1.05
C THR A 110 34.40 5.40 -1.65
N SER A 111 34.67 6.71 -1.65
CA SER A 111 33.91 7.71 -2.40
C SER A 111 33.94 7.37 -3.88
N ASN A 112 32.82 6.85 -4.41
CA ASN A 112 32.34 7.01 -5.79
C ASN A 112 31.08 6.16 -5.99
N SER A 113 29.95 6.63 -5.43
CA SER A 113 28.62 6.19 -5.87
C SER A 113 28.13 7.15 -6.97
N PRO A 114 27.65 6.65 -8.13
CA PRO A 114 27.03 7.49 -9.16
C PRO A 114 25.64 7.98 -8.78
N PHE A 115 25.09 7.52 -7.65
CA PHE A 115 23.90 8.10 -7.02
C PHE A 115 24.40 9.07 -5.97
N GLY A 116 24.29 10.36 -6.32
CA GLY A 116 24.83 11.48 -5.57
C GLY A 116 24.47 11.47 -4.08
N ASP A 117 25.46 11.86 -3.31
CA ASP A 117 25.41 12.12 -1.88
C ASP A 117 24.19 12.96 -1.48
N GLN A 118 23.17 12.34 -0.87
CA GLN A 118 22.19 13.02 -0.01
C GLN A 118 21.65 12.08 1.07
N VAL A 119 22.52 11.39 1.82
CA VAL A 119 22.14 10.99 3.19
C VAL A 119 23.37 11.18 4.09
N GLY A 120 23.61 12.46 4.43
CA GLY A 120 24.41 12.82 5.60
C GLY A 120 23.75 12.32 6.89
N PRO A 121 24.45 12.40 8.03
CA PRO A 121 24.33 11.48 9.15
C PRO A 121 22.90 11.47 9.69
N TYR A 122 22.44 10.28 10.07
CA TYR A 122 21.22 10.10 10.85
C TYR A 122 21.22 11.09 12.01
N HIS A 123 20.46 12.18 11.88
CA HIS A 123 20.08 12.98 13.02
C HIS A 123 19.15 12.09 13.85
N SER A 124 19.61 11.73 15.04
CA SER A 124 18.76 11.24 16.11
C SER A 124 17.58 12.19 16.27
N ILE A 125 16.38 11.75 15.91
CA ILE A 125 15.15 12.39 16.38
C ILE A 125 14.93 11.81 17.78
N ASP A 126 15.49 12.50 18.77
CA ASP A 126 15.10 12.33 20.16
C ASP A 126 13.64 12.78 20.32
N ARG A 127 12.83 11.84 20.85
CA ARG A 127 11.46 11.95 21.38
C ARG A 127 10.34 12.51 20.51
#